data_AF-A0A842VZP9-F1
#
_entry.id   AF-A0A842VZP9-F1
#
_cell.length_a   1.000
_cell.length_b   1.000
_cell.length_c   1.000
_cell.angle_alpha   90.00
_cell.angle_beta   90.00
_cell.angle_gamma   90.00
#
_symmetry.space_group_name_H-M   'P 1'
#
loop_
_entity.id
_entity.type
_entity.pdbx_description
1 polymer ?
#
loop_
_entity_poly.entity_id
_entity_poly.type
_entity_poly.pdbx_seq_one_letter_code
_entity_poly.pdbx_strand_id
1 'polypeptide(L)'
;MSLKTPNNPTKFNGEFNIFFCLILSMNEKKEIISYGEFLKLDIRIGLVVEAESIPKSRNLIKVMVDLGEEEPRQILAGMAQFFKPEEFVGKKVVVLTNLKPRKMMGLWSKGMILAADVGNKPYLLSLPPEVKEEVPVGSIVR
;
A
#
# COMPACT_ATOMS: atom_id res chain seq x y z
N MET A 1 -16.20 10.94 -44.89
CA MET A 1 -15.20 11.84 -44.27
C MET A 1 -14.54 11.07 -43.14
N SER A 2 -13.27 10.74 -43.32
CA SER A 2 -12.48 9.91 -42.41
C SER A 2 -12.11 10.71 -41.17
N LEU A 3 -12.59 10.29 -39.99
CA LEU A 3 -12.09 10.81 -38.71
C LEU A 3 -10.91 9.95 -38.30
N LYS A 4 -9.72 10.55 -38.41
CA LYS A 4 -8.45 9.98 -37.94
C LYS A 4 -8.51 9.78 -36.42
N THR A 5 -8.30 8.56 -35.97
CA THR A 5 -7.88 8.27 -34.59
C THR A 5 -6.49 8.86 -34.36
N PRO A 6 -6.25 9.64 -33.29
CA PRO A 6 -4.90 10.05 -32.95
C PRO A 6 -4.14 8.86 -32.37
N ASN A 7 -3.24 8.29 -33.17
CA ASN A 7 -2.09 7.55 -32.66
C ASN A 7 -1.25 8.51 -31.81
N ASN A 8 -1.00 8.16 -30.54
CA ASN A 8 0.29 8.51 -29.95
C ASN A 8 0.73 7.47 -28.91
N PRO A 9 1.89 6.82 -29.09
CA PRO A 9 2.49 5.94 -28.09
C PRO A 9 3.35 6.78 -27.16
N THR A 10 2.84 7.16 -25.99
CA THR A 10 3.70 7.70 -24.93
C THR A 10 4.42 6.54 -24.24
N LYS A 11 5.59 6.19 -24.79
CA LYS A 11 6.65 5.51 -24.06
C LYS A 11 6.91 6.27 -22.74
N PHE A 12 6.48 5.70 -21.62
CA PHE A 12 6.78 6.23 -20.30
C PHE A 12 8.17 5.75 -19.88
N ASN A 13 9.17 6.62 -20.09
CA ASN A 13 10.49 6.44 -19.54
C ASN A 13 10.47 6.79 -18.04
N GLY A 14 10.46 5.77 -17.18
CA GLY A 14 11.47 5.65 -16.14
C GLY A 14 11.35 6.42 -14.82
N GLU A 15 10.42 7.37 -14.61
CA GLU A 15 10.26 8.00 -13.28
C GLU A 15 8.80 8.18 -12.88
N PHE A 16 8.28 7.22 -12.12
CA PHE A 16 6.95 7.26 -11.53
C PHE A 16 6.95 8.22 -10.32
N ASN A 17 6.67 9.50 -10.59
CA ASN A 17 6.49 10.49 -9.54
C ASN A 17 5.14 10.25 -8.84
N ILE A 18 5.17 9.93 -7.54
CA ILE A 18 3.96 9.68 -6.73
C ILE A 18 3.02 10.90 -6.77
N PHE A 19 3.59 12.10 -6.92
CA PHE A 19 2.85 13.35 -7.04
C PHE A 19 2.05 13.43 -8.36
N PHE A 20 2.55 12.85 -9.44
CA PHE A 20 1.84 12.78 -10.73
C PHE A 20 0.70 11.76 -10.69
N CYS A 21 0.89 10.66 -9.94
CA CYS A 21 -0.16 9.66 -9.71
C CYS A 21 -1.31 10.21 -8.85
N LEU A 22 -1.02 11.11 -7.89
CA LEU A 22 -2.04 11.74 -7.04
C LEU A 22 -2.94 12.72 -7.83
N ILE A 23 -2.38 13.49 -8.77
CA ILE A 23 -3.13 14.50 -9.54
C ILE A 23 -4.12 13.85 -10.51
N LEU A 24 -3.82 12.66 -11.05
CA LEU A 24 -4.69 11.95 -12.00
C LEU A 24 -5.80 11.11 -11.34
N SER A 25 -5.72 10.87 -10.02
CA SER A 25 -6.57 9.88 -9.34
C SER A 25 -7.86 10.45 -8.72
N MET A 26 -8.35 11.61 -9.15
CA MET A 26 -9.55 12.21 -8.55
C MET A 26 -10.89 11.84 -9.20
N ASN A 27 -10.93 11.10 -10.33
CA ASN A 27 -12.16 10.41 -10.77
C ASN A 27 -12.04 9.49 -12.01
N GLU A 28 -10.85 9.14 -12.48
CA GLU A 28 -10.74 8.25 -13.64
C GLU A 28 -10.98 6.79 -13.25
N LYS A 29 -12.08 6.23 -13.77
CA LYS A 29 -12.39 4.81 -13.67
C LYS A 29 -11.28 4.06 -14.41
N LYS A 30 -10.45 3.30 -13.67
CA LYS A 30 -9.42 2.45 -14.27
C LYS A 30 -10.05 1.44 -15.22
N GLU A 31 -9.27 0.99 -16.20
CA GLU A 31 -9.69 -0.07 -17.11
C GLU A 31 -10.07 -1.34 -16.33
N ILE A 32 -11.05 -2.08 -16.86
CA ILE A 32 -11.45 -3.37 -16.29
C ILE A 32 -10.30 -4.35 -16.49
N ILE A 33 -9.83 -4.93 -15.39
CA ILE A 33 -8.84 -6.00 -15.41
C ILE A 33 -9.50 -7.37 -15.29
N SER A 34 -8.81 -8.39 -15.76
CA SER A 34 -9.22 -9.79 -15.58
C SER A 34 -8.99 -10.27 -14.15
N TYR A 35 -9.72 -11.31 -13.72
CA TYR A 35 -9.46 -11.96 -12.44
C TYR A 35 -8.04 -12.56 -12.36
N GLY A 36 -7.50 -13.01 -13.50
CA GLY A 36 -6.12 -13.50 -13.58
C GLY A 36 -5.06 -12.43 -13.26
N GLU A 37 -5.36 -11.15 -13.49
CA GLU A 37 -4.49 -10.05 -13.07
C GLU A 37 -4.59 -9.78 -11.58
N PHE A 38 -5.77 -9.91 -10.98
CA PHE A 38 -5.94 -9.84 -9.52
C PHE A 38 -5.13 -10.94 -8.82
N LEU A 39 -5.17 -12.19 -9.32
CA LEU A 39 -4.40 -13.30 -8.78
C LEU A 39 -2.87 -13.09 -8.81
N LYS A 40 -2.36 -12.16 -9.63
CA LYS A 40 -0.93 -11.81 -9.61
C LYS A 40 -0.55 -10.97 -8.39
N LEU A 41 -1.51 -10.40 -7.67
CA LEU A 41 -1.25 -9.62 -6.46
C LEU A 41 -1.15 -10.56 -5.27
N ASP A 42 -0.04 -10.51 -4.53
CA ASP A 42 0.10 -11.23 -3.26
C ASP A 42 -0.31 -10.29 -2.14
N ILE A 43 -1.56 -10.40 -1.70
CA ILE A 43 -2.14 -9.57 -0.64
C ILE A 43 -2.33 -10.45 0.59
N ARG A 44 -1.85 -9.99 1.75
CA ARG A 44 -1.86 -10.75 3.00
C ARG A 44 -2.32 -9.92 4.19
N ILE A 45 -2.82 -10.61 5.20
CA ILE A 45 -3.02 -10.04 6.53
C ILE A 45 -1.69 -10.05 7.28
N GLY A 46 -1.29 -8.91 7.82
CA GLY A 46 -0.09 -8.77 8.64
C GLY A 46 -0.38 -8.15 9.99
N LEU A 47 0.41 -8.48 11.01
CA LEU A 47 0.35 -7.85 12.33
C LEU A 47 1.47 -6.82 12.44
N VAL A 48 1.14 -5.59 12.80
CA VAL A 48 2.18 -4.61 13.11
C VAL A 48 2.80 -4.91 14.48
N VAL A 49 4.10 -5.20 14.49
CA VAL A 49 4.86 -5.50 15.71
C VAL A 49 5.64 -4.30 16.23
N GLU A 50 6.05 -3.40 15.35
CA GLU A 50 6.79 -2.18 15.69
C GLU A 50 6.40 -1.05 14.73
N ALA A 51 6.35 0.17 15.24
CA ALA A 51 6.16 1.36 14.42
C ALA A 51 6.96 2.54 15.00
N GLU A 52 7.62 3.29 14.12
CA GLU A 52 8.49 4.39 14.50
C GLU A 52 8.33 5.59 13.56
N SER A 53 8.41 6.80 14.12
CA SER A 53 8.54 8.02 13.32
C SER A 53 9.92 8.10 12.67
N ILE A 54 9.98 8.60 11.44
CA ILE A 54 11.24 8.79 10.73
C ILE A 54 11.69 10.24 10.93
N PRO A 55 12.84 10.53 11.59
CA PRO A 55 13.25 11.88 11.96
C PRO A 55 13.33 12.91 10.81
N LYS A 56 13.49 12.44 9.57
CA LYS A 56 13.61 13.28 8.37
C LYS A 56 12.35 13.28 7.48
N SER A 57 11.26 12.67 7.93
CA SER A 57 10.03 12.59 7.16
C SER A 57 8.86 13.19 7.91
N ARG A 58 8.09 14.06 7.23
CA ARG A 58 6.82 14.60 7.75
C ARG A 58 5.63 13.68 7.48
N ASN A 59 5.78 12.73 6.56
CA ASN A 59 4.65 11.98 6.00
C ASN A 59 4.79 10.46 6.17
N LEU A 60 5.97 9.96 6.55
CA LEU A 60 6.26 8.53 6.59
C LEU A 60 6.42 8.02 8.02
N ILE A 61 5.84 6.85 8.28
CA ILE A 61 6.08 6.03 9.47
C ILE A 61 6.79 4.75 9.00
N LYS A 62 7.83 4.33 9.72
CA LYS A 62 8.46 3.01 9.55
C LYS A 62 7.63 2.02 10.33
N VAL A 63 7.15 0.96 9.68
CA VAL A 63 6.33 -0.09 10.31
C VAL A 63 6.99 -1.43 10.04
N MET A 64 7.15 -2.24 11.07
CA MET A 64 7.56 -3.64 10.96
C MET A 64 6.31 -4.50 11.06
N VAL A 65 6.06 -5.29 10.01
CA VAL A 65 4.83 -6.09 9.89
C VAL A 65 5.20 -7.57 9.85
N ASP A 66 4.70 -8.33 10.82
CA ASP A 66 4.76 -9.78 10.81
C ASP A 66 3.73 -10.34 9.80
N LEU A 67 4.25 -11.09 8.83
CA LEU A 67 3.50 -11.74 7.76
C LEU A 67 3.63 -13.27 7.84
N GLY A 68 4.13 -13.82 8.96
CA GLY A 68 4.50 -15.23 9.08
C GLY A 68 5.79 -15.58 8.32
N GLU A 69 6.65 -14.59 8.10
CA GLU A 69 7.98 -14.73 7.49
C GLU A 69 9.04 -14.96 8.58
N GLU A 70 10.28 -15.29 8.20
CA GLU A 70 11.39 -15.45 9.16
C GLU A 70 11.64 -14.19 10.00
N GLU A 71 11.46 -13.01 9.39
CA GLU A 71 11.58 -11.72 10.05
C GLU A 71 10.42 -10.79 9.67
N PRO A 72 9.97 -9.91 10.59
CA PRO A 72 9.01 -8.88 10.27
C PRO A 72 9.49 -7.99 9.11
N ARG A 73 8.58 -7.69 8.20
CA ARG A 73 8.88 -6.95 6.99
C ARG A 73 8.80 -5.44 7.23
N GLN A 74 9.84 -4.72 6.85
CA GLN A 74 9.85 -3.25 6.89
C GLN A 74 9.00 -2.64 5.77
N ILE A 75 8.03 -1.81 6.15
CA ILE A 75 7.14 -1.07 5.26
C ILE A 75 7.11 0.40 5.68
N LEU A 76 7.16 1.30 4.70
CA LEU A 76 7.06 2.74 4.95
C LEU A 76 5.63 3.21 4.61
N ALA A 77 4.87 3.61 5.62
CA ALA A 77 3.49 4.04 5.47
C ALA A 77 3.39 5.57 5.36
N GLY A 78 2.72 6.07 4.32
CA GLY A 78 2.49 7.50 4.06
C GLY A 78 1.42 8.14 4.96
N MET A 79 1.45 7.87 6.26
CA MET A 79 0.33 8.13 7.18
C MET A 79 0.71 8.95 8.42
N ALA A 80 1.94 9.48 8.48
CA ALA A 80 2.45 10.19 9.68
C ALA A 80 1.67 11.46 10.06
N GLN A 81 0.94 12.05 9.11
CA GLN A 81 0.11 13.22 9.37
C GLN A 81 -1.22 12.88 10.06
N PHE A 82 -1.64 11.61 10.00
CA PHE A 82 -2.98 11.17 10.40
C PHE A 82 -2.98 10.19 11.56
N PHE A 83 -1.87 9.48 11.77
CA PHE A 83 -1.73 8.45 12.79
C PHE A 83 -0.41 8.62 13.51
N LYS A 84 -0.39 8.34 14.82
CA LYS A 84 0.86 8.19 15.55
C LYS A 84 1.40 6.76 15.42
N PRO A 85 2.73 6.53 15.53
CA PRO A 85 3.29 5.18 15.41
C PRO A 85 2.67 4.18 16.40
N GLU A 86 2.39 4.61 17.63
CA GLU A 86 1.85 3.76 18.69
C GLU A 86 0.46 3.23 18.34
N GLU A 87 -0.29 3.95 17.50
CA GLU A 87 -1.61 3.52 17.04
C GLU A 87 -1.54 2.37 16.04
N PHE A 88 -0.37 2.07 15.44
CA PHE A 88 -0.25 0.94 14.52
C PHE A 88 0.02 -0.37 15.25
N VAL A 89 0.79 -0.32 16.35
CA VAL A 89 1.27 -1.52 17.04
C VAL A 89 0.08 -2.38 17.51
N GLY A 90 0.13 -3.67 17.22
CA GLY A 90 -0.93 -4.63 17.55
C GLY A 90 -2.09 -4.67 16.55
N LYS A 91 -2.14 -3.79 15.54
CA LYS A 91 -3.19 -3.83 14.51
C LYS A 91 -2.89 -4.88 13.45
N LYS A 92 -3.93 -5.63 13.07
CA LYS A 92 -3.93 -6.43 11.85
C LYS A 92 -4.28 -5.53 10.66
N VAL A 93 -3.40 -5.51 9.66
CA VAL A 93 -3.48 -4.67 8.48
C VAL A 93 -3.44 -5.51 7.20
N VAL A 94 -4.02 -4.98 6.13
CA VAL A 94 -3.93 -5.61 4.79
C VAL A 94 -2.69 -5.09 4.07
N VAL A 95 -1.86 -5.99 3.57
CA VAL A 95 -0.55 -5.69 2.98
C VAL A 95 -0.44 -6.30 1.60
N LEU A 96 -0.06 -5.51 0.60
CA LEU A 96 0.41 -6.01 -0.69
C LEU A 96 1.93 -6.27 -0.61
N THR A 97 2.34 -7.51 -0.82
CA THR A 97 3.68 -8.02 -0.46
C THR A 97 4.60 -8.23 -1.66
N ASN A 98 4.07 -8.34 -2.89
CA ASN A 98 4.88 -8.64 -4.08
C ASN A 98 5.14 -7.44 -5.00
N LEU A 99 5.04 -6.22 -4.47
CA LEU A 99 5.56 -5.03 -5.15
C LEU A 99 7.09 -5.02 -5.14
N LYS A 100 7.68 -4.44 -6.19
CA LYS A 100 9.12 -4.16 -6.21
C LYS A 100 9.49 -3.26 -5.03
N PRO A 101 10.47 -3.62 -4.19
CA PRO A 101 10.91 -2.78 -3.08
C PRO A 101 11.34 -1.39 -3.56
N ARG A 102 10.98 -0.36 -2.79
CA ARG A 102 11.33 1.03 -3.11
C ARG A 102 12.13 1.65 -1.98
N LYS A 103 13.21 2.36 -2.31
CA LYS A 103 13.99 3.14 -1.34
C LYS A 103 13.39 4.54 -1.19
N MET A 104 13.15 4.98 0.04
CA MET A 104 12.63 6.30 0.38
C MET A 104 13.31 6.79 1.66
N MET A 105 13.84 8.02 1.67
CA MET A 105 14.52 8.59 2.85
C MET A 105 15.63 7.70 3.44
N GLY A 106 16.34 6.95 2.58
CA GLY A 106 17.41 6.04 2.99
C GLY A 106 16.94 4.64 3.43
N LEU A 107 15.65 4.44 3.67
CA LEU A 107 15.03 3.20 4.11
C LEU A 107 14.36 2.46 2.95
N TRP A 108 14.23 1.15 3.06
CA TRP A 108 13.52 0.31 2.08
C TRP A 108 12.07 0.05 2.51
N SER A 109 11.11 0.29 1.62
CA SER A 109 9.75 -0.22 1.77
C SER A 109 9.61 -1.51 0.96
N LYS A 110 9.33 -2.63 1.62
CA LYS A 110 9.20 -3.96 1.01
C LYS A 110 7.73 -4.41 0.86
N GLY A 111 6.81 -3.46 0.90
CA GLY A 111 5.37 -3.72 0.76
C GLY A 111 4.58 -2.43 0.79
N MET A 112 3.25 -2.57 0.80
CA MET A 112 2.32 -1.47 0.90
C MET A 112 1.15 -1.87 1.81
N ILE A 113 0.94 -1.10 2.89
CA ILE A 113 -0.26 -1.19 3.70
C ILE A 113 -1.41 -0.56 2.90
N LEU A 114 -2.51 -1.29 2.76
CA LEU A 114 -3.69 -0.82 2.04
C LEU A 114 -4.60 -0.01 2.97
N ALA A 115 -5.11 1.10 2.44
CA ALA A 115 -6.02 2.00 3.13
C ALA A 115 -7.06 2.52 2.13
N ALA A 116 -8.26 2.81 2.63
CA ALA A 116 -9.20 3.65 1.92
C ALA A 116 -8.75 5.10 2.00
N ASP A 117 -8.85 5.85 0.89
CA ASP A 117 -8.57 7.28 0.85
C ASP A 117 -9.89 8.05 0.75
N VAL A 118 -10.17 8.92 1.73
CA VAL A 118 -11.33 9.81 1.75
C VAL A 118 -10.83 11.24 1.86
N GLY A 119 -10.75 11.94 0.72
CA GLY A 119 -10.34 13.35 0.69
C GLY A 119 -8.88 13.57 1.14
N ASN A 120 -7.96 12.71 0.71
CA ASN A 120 -6.54 12.65 1.12
C ASN A 120 -6.32 12.20 2.57
N LYS A 121 -7.35 11.65 3.23
CA LYS A 121 -7.24 11.07 4.56
C LYS A 121 -7.28 9.54 4.46
N PRO A 122 -6.20 8.84 4.87
CA PRO A 122 -6.14 7.38 4.84
C PRO A 122 -6.92 6.77 6.02
N TYR A 123 -7.66 5.69 5.74
CA TYR A 123 -8.33 4.82 6.71
C TYR A 123 -7.82 3.40 6.52
N LEU A 124 -7.18 2.84 7.54
CA LEU A 124 -6.56 1.51 7.46
C LEU A 124 -7.59 0.42 7.16
N LEU A 125 -7.29 -0.41 6.17
CA LEU A 125 -8.03 -1.66 5.99
C LEU A 125 -7.55 -2.67 7.03
N SER A 126 -8.51 -3.23 7.77
CA SER A 126 -8.27 -4.17 8.86
C SER A 126 -9.42 -5.19 8.91
N LEU A 127 -9.22 -6.25 9.69
CA LEU A 127 -10.27 -7.23 9.93
C LEU A 127 -11.39 -6.62 10.78
N PRO A 128 -12.66 -6.95 10.50
CA PRO A 128 -13.77 -6.52 11.35
C PRO A 128 -13.57 -7.00 12.81
N PRO A 129 -13.90 -6.17 13.81
CA PRO A 129 -13.75 -6.52 15.22
C PRO A 129 -14.65 -7.69 15.65
N GLU A 130 -15.69 -8.02 14.87
CA GLU A 130 -16.63 -9.10 15.17
C GLU A 130 -16.10 -10.50 14.80
N VAL A 131 -14.95 -10.59 14.14
CA VAL A 131 -14.33 -11.86 13.77
C VAL A 131 -13.81 -12.55 15.05
N LYS A 132 -14.57 -13.54 15.54
CA LYS A 132 -14.25 -14.31 16.75
C LYS A 132 -13.13 -15.34 16.55
N GLU A 133 -12.93 -15.76 15.31
CA GLU A 133 -11.88 -16.70 14.94
C GLU A 133 -10.56 -15.97 14.71
N GLU A 134 -9.47 -16.52 15.23
CA GLU A 134 -8.17 -15.91 15.02
C GLU A 134 -7.71 -16.11 13.57
N VAL A 135 -7.66 -15.02 12.79
CA VAL A 135 -7.06 -15.02 11.45
C VAL A 135 -5.53 -14.97 11.59
N PRO A 136 -4.78 -16.01 11.17
CA PRO A 136 -3.32 -16.02 11.30
C PRO A 136 -2.64 -14.92 10.50
N VAL A 137 -1.46 -14.49 10.94
CA VAL A 137 -0.57 -13.64 10.13
C VAL A 137 -0.17 -14.38 8.85
N GLY A 138 0.01 -13.65 7.76
CA GLY A 138 0.32 -14.22 6.45
C GLY A 138 -0.87 -14.81 5.69
N SER A 139 -2.08 -14.76 6.25
CA SER A 139 -3.30 -15.22 5.56
C SER A 139 -3.50 -14.50 4.24
N ILE A 140 -3.78 -15.25 3.17
CA ILE A 140 -3.97 -14.74 1.81
C ILE A 140 -5.34 -14.07 1.68
N VAL A 141 -5.37 -12.88 1.09
CA VAL A 141 -6.58 -12.18 0.68
C VAL A 141 -6.95 -12.61 -0.74
N ARG A 142 -8.22 -12.96 -0.95
CA ARG A 142 -8.77 -13.48 -2.20
C ARG A 142 -10.19 -12.96 -2.44
#